data_AF-A0A2D3RHB4-F1
#
_entry.id   AF-A0A2D3RHB4-F1
#
_cell.length_a   1.000
_cell.length_b   1.000
_cell.length_c   1.000
_cell.angle_alpha   90.00
_cell.angle_beta   90.00
_cell.angle_gamma   90.00
#
_symmetry.space_group_name_H-M   'P 1'
#
loop_
_entity.id
_entity.type
_entity.pdbx_description
1 polymer ?
#
loop_
_entity_poly.entity_id
_entity_poly.type
_entity_poly.pdbx_seq_one_letter_code
_entity_poly.pdbx_strand_id
1 'polypeptide(L)' 'MRVKASTCREQEARQLDLATNDPLESRRKVAAAAAKAWGLEAIQAEKREAGHVSPRDRLDAEITQEFAEETESDAAQGGR' A
#
# COMPACT_ATOMS: atom_id res chain seq x y z
N MET A 1 -5.74 -13.98 7.85
CA MET A 1 -5.93 -12.81 6.95
C MET A 1 -5.11 -11.65 7.52
N ARG A 2 -4.21 -11.02 6.76
CA ARG A 2 -3.50 -9.81 7.21
C ARG A 2 -4.19 -8.58 6.63
N VAL A 3 -4.37 -7.54 7.43
CA VAL A 3 -5.02 -6.30 7.00
C VAL A 3 -4.06 -5.51 6.09
N LYS A 4 -4.61 -4.93 5.03
CA LYS A 4 -3.87 -4.09 4.07
C LYS A 4 -3.59 -2.70 4.63
N ALA A 5 -2.56 -2.04 4.12
CA ALA A 5 -2.24 -0.66 4.49
C ALA A 5 -3.42 0.29 4.26
N SER A 6 -4.09 0.19 3.11
CA SER A 6 -5.25 1.03 2.77
C SER A 6 -6.38 0.92 3.79
N THR A 7 -6.75 -0.30 4.20
CA THR A 7 -7.78 -0.53 5.21
C THR A 7 -7.38 0.04 6.58
N CYS A 8 -6.10 -0.04 6.94
CA CYS A 8 -5.61 0.57 8.19
C CYS A 8 -5.72 2.10 8.15
N ARG A 9 -5.40 2.73 7.01
CA ARG A 9 -5.55 4.18 6.80
C ARG A 9 -7.01 4.64 6.79
N GLU A 10 -7.89 3.89 6.15
CA GLU A 10 -9.34 4.15 6.18
C GLU A 10 -9.88 4.13 7.62
N GLN A 11 -9.46 3.15 8.41
CA GLN A 11 -9.86 3.03 9.81
C GLN A 11 -9.26 4.13 10.68
N GLU A 12 -7.99 4.48 10.48
CA GLU A 12 -7.35 5.64 11.14
C GLU A 12 -8.16 6.93 10.89
N ALA A 13 -8.47 7.24 9.63
CA ALA A 13 -9.23 8.43 9.25
C ALA A 13 -10.63 8.45 9.89
N ARG A 14 -11.34 7.31 9.87
CA ARG A 14 -12.65 7.17 10.51
C ARG A 14 -12.58 7.41 12.02
N GLN A 15 -11.57 6.89 12.69
CA GLN A 15 -11.42 7.07 14.13
C GLN A 15 -11.00 8.51 14.49
N LEU A 16 -10.23 9.19 13.63
CA LEU A 16 -9.95 10.62 13.80
C LEU A 16 -11.22 11.46 13.69
N ASP A 17 -12.07 11.19 12.70
CA ASP A 17 -13.35 11.87 12.55
C ASP A 17 -14.24 11.69 13.81
N LEU A 18 -14.34 10.45 14.32
CA LEU A 18 -15.02 10.17 15.58
C LEU A 18 -14.37 10.89 16.77
N ALA A 19 -13.04 10.93 16.83
CA ALA A 19 -12.32 11.62 17.90
C ALA A 19 -12.58 13.13 17.91
N THR A 20 -12.89 13.73 16.76
CA THR A 20 -13.23 15.16 16.66
C THR A 20 -14.70 15.41 16.96
N ASN A 21 -15.60 14.60 16.40
CA ASN A 21 -17.02 14.93 16.31
C ASN A 21 -17.92 14.22 17.34
N ASP A 22 -17.42 13.23 18.08
CA ASP A 22 -18.26 12.50 19.03
C ASP A 22 -18.67 13.38 20.23
N PRO A 23 -19.97 13.41 20.60
CA PRO A 23 -20.46 14.25 21.70
C PRO A 23 -19.93 13.81 23.07
N LEU A 24 -19.48 12.56 23.23
CA LEU A 24 -18.97 12.06 24.51
C LEU A 24 -17.44 12.09 24.54
N GLU A 25 -16.87 12.81 25.52
CA GLU A 25 -15.42 12.90 25.69
C GLU A 25 -14.75 11.53 25.88
N SER A 26 -15.40 10.62 26.60
CA SER A 26 -14.92 9.25 26.79
C SER A 26 -14.76 8.51 25.45
N ARG A 27 -15.72 8.69 24.54
CA ARG A 27 -15.68 8.08 23.20
C ARG A 27 -14.63 8.75 22.32
N ARG A 28 -14.48 10.08 22.39
CA ARG A 28 -13.38 10.79 21.70
C ARG A 28 -12.01 10.27 22.11
N LYS A 29 -11.78 10.03 23.40
CA LYS A 29 -10.52 9.46 23.92
C LYS A 29 -10.26 8.06 23.37
N VAL A 30 -11.28 7.20 23.37
CA VAL A 30 -11.16 5.84 22.80
C VAL A 30 -10.89 5.88 21.30
N ALA A 31 -11.61 6.73 20.57
CA ALA A 31 -11.42 6.90 19.12
C ALA A 31 -10.01 7.43 18.80
N ALA A 32 -9.49 8.40 19.55
CA ALA A 32 -8.12 8.90 19.38
C ALA A 32 -7.07 7.79 19.62
N ALA A 33 -7.25 6.97 20.65
CA ALA A 33 -6.37 5.83 20.91
C ALA A 33 -6.45 4.77 19.79
N ALA A 34 -7.65 4.49 19.29
CA ALA A 34 -7.87 3.57 18.18
C ALA A 34 -7.24 4.11 16.88
N ALA A 35 -7.40 5.40 16.58
CA ALA A 35 -6.76 6.05 15.43
C ALA A 35 -5.25 5.86 15.46
N LYS A 36 -4.61 6.10 16.62
CA LYS A 36 -3.18 5.87 16.80
C LYS A 36 -2.77 4.42 16.55
N ALA A 37 -3.55 3.46 17.07
CA ALA A 37 -3.28 2.04 16.86
C ALA A 37 -3.39 1.65 15.37
N TRP A 38 -4.41 2.15 14.67
CA TRP A 38 -4.57 1.94 13.23
C TRP A 38 -3.45 2.57 12.41
N GLY A 39 -3.00 3.78 12.76
CA GLY A 39 -1.86 4.43 12.11
C GLY A 39 -0.56 3.65 12.27
N LEU A 40 -0.31 3.05 13.44
CA LEU A 40 0.84 2.17 13.66
C LEU A 40 0.75 0.88 12.83
N GLU A 41 -0.42 0.25 12.76
CA GLU A 41 -0.62 -0.94 11.91
C GLU A 41 -0.50 -0.59 10.42
N ALA A 42 -0.96 0.59 9.99
CA ALA A 42 -0.81 1.06 8.62
C ALA A 42 0.67 1.14 8.22
N ILE A 43 1.52 1.73 9.05
CA ILE A 43 2.97 1.79 8.81
C ILE A 43 3.59 0.39 8.71
N GLN A 44 3.16 -0.54 9.56
CA GLN A 44 3.64 -1.92 9.49
C GLN A 44 3.15 -2.65 8.24
N ALA A 45 1.90 -2.42 7.84
CA ALA A 45 1.33 -2.96 6.63
C ALA A 45 2.00 -2.41 5.37
N GLU A 46 2.28 -1.10 5.32
CA GLU A 46 3.04 -0.44 4.24
C GLU A 46 4.43 -1.07 4.10
N LYS A 47 5.15 -1.29 5.21
CA LYS A 47 6.45 -1.97 5.18
C LYS A 47 6.35 -3.40 4.66
N ARG A 48 5.32 -4.14 5.10
CA ARG A 48 5.07 -5.51 4.65
C ARG A 48 4.77 -5.55 3.16
N GLU A 49 3.96 -4.62 2.67
CA GLU A 49 3.56 -4.53 1.26
C GLU A 49 4.69 -4.04 0.36
N ALA A 50 5.47 -3.04 0.79
CA ALA A 50 6.64 -2.55 0.08
C ALA A 50 7.74 -3.61 -0.06
N GLY A 51 7.90 -4.47 0.95
CA GLY A 51 8.80 -5.64 0.87
C GLY A 51 8.22 -6.83 0.11
N HIS A 52 6.95 -6.77 -0.30
CA HIS A 52 6.23 -7.85 -0.97
C HIS A 52 6.15 -7.59 -2.47
N VAL A 53 7.30 -7.54 -3.14
CA VAL A 53 7.34 -7.89 -4.57
C VAL A 53 7.06 -9.38 -4.61
N SER A 54 5.88 -9.79 -5.06
CA SER A 54 5.63 -11.22 -5.18
C SER A 54 6.61 -11.80 -6.21
N PRO A 55 7.05 -13.06 -6.07
CA PRO A 55 7.87 -13.70 -7.09
C PRO A 55 7.27 -13.62 -8.50
N ARG A 56 5.93 -13.52 -8.57
CA ARG A 56 5.19 -13.34 -9.81
C ARG A 56 5.31 -11.93 -10.37
N ASP A 57 5.17 -10.89 -9.54
CA ASP A 57 5.35 -9.49 -9.98
C ASP A 57 6.78 -9.25 -10.48
N ARG A 58 7.76 -9.91 -9.85
CA ARG A 58 9.15 -9.90 -10.32
C ARG A 58 9.30 -10.57 -11.68
N LEU A 59 8.73 -11.76 -11.85
CA LEU A 59 8.77 -12.49 -13.12
C LEU A 59 8.09 -11.70 -14.23
N ASP A 60 6.92 -11.11 -13.97
CA ASP A 60 6.19 -10.30 -14.94
C ASP A 60 7.00 -9.05 -15.35
N ALA A 61 7.74 -8.44 -14.42
CA ALA A 61 8.65 -7.34 -14.71
C ALA A 61 9.86 -7.79 -15.54
N GLU A 62 10.47 -8.93 -15.22
CA GLU A 62 11.58 -9.53 -15.99
C GLU A 62 11.14 -9.87 -17.44
N ILE A 63 9.95 -10.44 -17.61
CA ILE A 63 9.36 -10.72 -18.93
C ILE A 63 9.12 -9.42 -19.71
N THR A 64 8.52 -8.42 -19.07
CA THR A 64 8.27 -7.12 -19.71
C THR A 64 9.56 -6.46 -20.19
N GLN A 65 10.64 -6.61 -19.42
CA GLN A 65 11.95 -6.12 -19.79
C GLN A 65 12.52 -6.86 -21.01
N GLU A 66 12.44 -8.20 -21.05
CA GLU A 66 12.89 -9.02 -22.20
C GLU A 66 12.23 -8.56 -23.51
N PHE A 67 10.91 -8.35 -23.50
CA PHE A 67 10.18 -7.88 -24.67
C PHE A 67 10.59 -6.46 -25.12
N ALA A 68 10.89 -5.57 -24.18
CA ALA A 68 11.35 -4.22 -24.50
C ALA A 68 12.73 -4.26 -25.17
N GLU A 69 13.65 -5.05 -24.62
CA GLU A 69 15.01 -5.24 -25.14
C GLU A 69 15.00 -5.89 -26.53
N GLU A 70 14.13 -6.88 -26.77
CA GLU A 70 13.92 -7.47 -28.10
C GLU A 70 13.39 -6.43 -29.11
N THR A 71 12.42 -5.61 -28.70
CA THR A 71 11.83 -4.57 -29.57
C THR A 71 12.87 -3.52 -29.98
N GLU A 72 13.73 -3.10 -29.06
CA GLU A 72 14.83 -2.17 -29.35
C GLU A 72 15.89 -2.81 -30.26
N SER A 73 16.19 -4.09 -30.05
CA SER A 73 17.16 -4.86 -30.85
C SER A 73 16.68 -5.09 -32.28
N ASP A 74 15.39 -5.36 -32.48
CA ASP A 74 14.76 -5.53 -33.79
C ASP A 74 14.71 -4.19 -34.55
N ALA A 75 14.34 -3.11 -33.85
CA ALA A 75 14.36 -1.75 -34.40
C ALA A 75 15.77 -1.29 -34.83
N ALA A 76 16.82 -1.72 -34.11
CA ALA A 76 18.21 -1.43 -34.47
C ALA A 76 18.72 -2.26 -35.67
N GLN A 77 18.14 -3.42 -35.95
CA GLN A 77 18.57 -4.32 -37.03
C GLN A 77 17.80 -4.13 -38.34
N GLY A 78 16.55 -3.65 -38.30
CA GLY A 78 15.69 -3.46 -39.48
C GLY A 78 15.97 -2.23 -40.36
N GLY A 79 16.97 -1.41 -40.03
CA GLY A 79 17.31 -0.17 -40.74
C GLY A 79 18.31 -0.30 -41.89
N ARG A 80 18.29 -1.38 -42.67
CA ARG A 80 19.16 -1.58 -43.85
C ARG A 80 18.38 -1.64 -45.17
#